data_AF-W1Y7N3-F1
#
_entry.id   AF-W1Y7N3-F1
#
_cell.length_a   1.000
_cell.length_b   1.000
_cell.length_c   1.000
_cell.angle_alpha   90.00
_cell.angle_beta   90.00
_cell.angle_gamma   90.00
#
_symmetry.space_group_name_H-M   'P 1'
#
loop_
_entity.id
_entity.type
_entity.pdbx_description
1 polymer ?
#
loop_
_entity_poly.entity_id
_entity_poly.type
_entity_poly.pdbx_seq_one_letter_code
_entity_poly.pdbx_strand_id
1 'polypeptide(L)' 'SRMKEGQEKIYYITADSYAAAKSSPHLELLRKKGIEVLLLSDRIDEWMMNYLTEFDGKPFQSVSKVDESL' A
#
# COMPACT_ATOMS: atom_id res chain seq x y z
N SER A 1 -0.69 -3.07 17.51
CA SER A 1 -0.42 -2.92 16.06
C SER A 1 -1.14 -1.67 15.56
N ARG A 2 -0.70 -1.04 14.46
CA ARG A 2 -1.38 0.13 13.84
C ARG A 2 -2.46 -0.25 12.83
N MET A 3 -2.48 -1.50 12.37
CA MET A 3 -3.50 -2.03 11.48
C MET A 3 -4.88 -2.00 12.15
N LYS A 4 -5.90 -1.70 11.37
CA LYS A 4 -7.28 -1.71 11.86
C LYS A 4 -7.77 -3.12 12.13
N GLU A 5 -8.75 -3.24 13.00
CA GLU A 5 -9.47 -4.51 13.22
C GLU A 5 -10.16 -4.93 11.91
N GLY A 6 -10.01 -6.21 11.53
CA GLY A 6 -10.49 -6.73 10.25
C GLY A 6 -9.64 -6.35 9.02
N GLN A 7 -8.53 -5.64 9.19
CA GLN A 7 -7.62 -5.35 8.07
C GLN A 7 -6.81 -6.60 7.70
N GLU A 8 -7.13 -7.22 6.58
CA GLU A 8 -6.46 -8.44 6.10
C GLU A 8 -5.24 -8.15 5.21
N LYS A 9 -5.17 -6.95 4.62
CA LYS A 9 -4.16 -6.59 3.60
C LYS A 9 -3.23 -5.47 4.07
N ILE A 10 -2.00 -5.51 3.59
CA ILE A 10 -1.02 -4.42 3.76
C ILE A 10 -1.00 -3.61 2.47
N TYR A 11 -1.48 -2.37 2.55
CA TYR A 11 -1.56 -1.50 1.38
C TYR A 11 -0.25 -0.77 1.13
N TYR A 12 0.16 -0.67 -0.13
CA TYR A 12 1.38 0.03 -0.53
C TYR A 12 1.19 0.79 -1.85
N ILE A 13 2.07 1.76 -2.09
CA ILE A 13 2.24 2.43 -3.37
C ILE A 13 3.74 2.55 -3.68
N THR A 14 4.11 2.35 -4.94
CA THR A 14 5.44 2.65 -5.46
C THR A 14 5.37 3.91 -6.33
N ALA A 15 6.34 4.80 -6.20
CA ALA A 15 6.48 5.98 -7.06
C ALA A 15 7.93 6.46 -7.13
N ASP A 16 8.26 7.30 -8.12
CA ASP A 16 9.62 7.82 -8.31
C ASP A 16 10.16 8.69 -7.15
N SER A 17 9.26 9.15 -6.27
CA SER A 17 9.65 9.89 -5.07
C SER A 17 8.58 9.77 -3.97
N TYR A 18 9.00 9.98 -2.73
CA TYR A 18 8.09 10.07 -1.59
C TYR A 18 7.00 11.13 -1.78
N ALA A 19 7.34 12.28 -2.37
CA ALA A 19 6.39 13.35 -2.63
C ALA A 19 5.29 12.90 -3.60
N ALA A 20 5.67 12.23 -4.70
CA ALA A 20 4.74 11.68 -5.67
C ALA A 20 3.84 10.58 -5.07
N ALA A 21 4.43 9.66 -4.29
CA ALA A 21 3.68 8.63 -3.56
C ALA A 21 2.62 9.27 -2.65
N LYS A 22 3.00 10.27 -1.85
CA LYS A 22 2.13 10.94 -0.88
C LYS A 22 1.01 11.76 -1.52
N SER A 23 1.23 12.34 -2.71
CA SER A 23 0.23 13.12 -3.43
C SER A 23 -0.72 12.27 -4.29
N SER A 24 -0.61 10.95 -4.25
CA SER A 24 -1.39 10.06 -5.11
C SER A 24 -2.89 10.12 -4.76
N PRO A 25 -3.79 10.30 -5.75
CA PRO A 25 -5.24 10.31 -5.53
C PRO A 25 -5.76 8.96 -5.03
N HIS A 26 -5.03 7.87 -5.31
CA HIS A 26 -5.36 6.52 -4.84
C HIS A 26 -5.35 6.42 -3.30
N LEU A 27 -4.70 7.36 -2.58
CA LEU A 27 -4.64 7.36 -1.12
C LEU A 27 -5.89 7.93 -0.45
N GLU A 28 -6.73 8.68 -1.16
CA GLU A 28 -7.83 9.41 -0.52
C GLU A 28 -8.85 8.48 0.16
N LEU A 29 -9.23 7.39 -0.51
CA LEU A 29 -10.19 6.42 0.01
C LEU A 29 -9.64 5.71 1.26
N LEU A 30 -8.40 5.25 1.21
CA LEU A 30 -7.75 4.56 2.33
C LEU A 30 -7.56 5.51 3.51
N ARG A 31 -7.18 6.76 3.24
CA ARG A 31 -7.06 7.80 4.27
C ARG A 31 -8.39 8.10 4.93
N LYS A 32 -9.50 8.20 4.18
CA LYS A 32 -10.86 8.36 4.73
C LYS A 32 -11.25 7.16 5.60
N LYS A 33 -10.86 5.95 5.19
CA LYS A 33 -11.04 4.72 5.97
C LYS A 33 -9.99 4.55 7.08
N GLY A 34 -9.05 5.49 7.27
CA GLY A 34 -7.98 5.45 8.26
C GLY A 34 -7.01 4.28 8.11
N ILE A 35 -6.92 3.68 6.92
CA ILE A 35 -6.00 2.59 6.61
C ILE A 35 -4.63 3.19 6.28
N GLU A 36 -3.58 2.69 6.93
CA GLU A 36 -2.19 3.08 6.66
C GLU A 36 -1.72 2.50 5.33
N VAL A 37 -0.99 3.29 4.54
CA VAL A 37 -0.41 2.88 3.25
C VAL A 37 1.10 3.09 3.31
N LEU A 38 1.86 2.06 2.93
CA LEU A 38 3.31 2.15 2.79
C LEU A 38 3.66 2.95 1.54
N LEU A 39 4.44 4.01 1.72
CA LEU A 39 4.96 4.82 0.61
C LEU A 39 6.36 4.33 0.28
N LEU A 40 6.48 3.62 -0.83
CA LEU A 40 7.71 3.04 -1.33
C LEU A 40 8.20 3.91 -2.49
N SER A 41 9.48 4.31 -2.46
CA SER A 41 10.01 5.24 -3.45
C SER A 41 11.43 4.94 -3.90
N ASP A 42 12.02 3.87 -3.41
CA ASP A 42 13.31 3.41 -3.90
C ASP A 42 13.12 2.56 -5.14
N ARG A 43 14.07 2.65 -6.08
CA ARG A 43 14.02 1.90 -7.33
C ARG A 43 13.95 0.38 -7.13
N ILE A 44 14.48 -0.11 -6.00
CA ILE A 44 14.45 -1.53 -5.64
C ILE A 44 13.06 -1.98 -5.19
N ASP A 45 12.20 -1.07 -4.74
CA ASP A 45 10.90 -1.40 -4.14
C ASP A 45 9.96 -2.05 -5.16
N GLU A 46 9.90 -1.53 -6.38
CA GLU A 46 9.05 -2.11 -7.43
C GLU A 46 9.47 -3.55 -7.76
N TRP A 47 10.78 -3.79 -7.84
CA TRP A 47 11.31 -5.14 -8.03
C TRP A 47 11.00 -6.02 -6.81
N MET A 48 11.21 -5.53 -5.59
CA MET A 48 10.95 -6.25 -4.34
C MET A 48 9.49 -6.68 -4.22
N MET A 49 8.55 -5.77 -4.51
CA MET A 49 7.11 -6.02 -4.40
C MET A 49 6.57 -7.04 -5.40
N ASN A 50 7.34 -7.39 -6.43
CA ASN A 50 7.02 -8.52 -7.31
C ASN A 50 7.30 -9.89 -6.68
N TYR A 51 8.18 -9.96 -5.67
CA TYR A 51 8.55 -11.21 -4.98
C TYR A 51 8.03 -11.27 -3.54
N LEU A 52 7.89 -10.13 -2.87
CA LEU A 52 7.35 -10.03 -1.52
C LEU A 52 5.82 -10.02 -1.57
N THR A 53 5.21 -11.21 -1.54
CA THR A 53 3.76 -11.38 -1.70
C THR A 53 2.97 -11.13 -0.41
N GLU A 54 3.55 -11.44 0.76
CA GLU A 54 2.89 -11.30 2.06
C GLU A 54 3.87 -11.09 3.20
N PHE A 55 3.35 -10.60 4.33
CA PHE A 55 4.06 -10.51 5.59
C PHE A 55 3.12 -10.88 6.73
N ASP A 56 3.54 -11.78 7.62
CA ASP A 56 2.76 -12.22 8.78
C ASP A 56 1.32 -12.68 8.39
N GLY A 57 1.24 -13.48 7.32
CA GLY A 57 -0.02 -14.00 6.76
C GLY A 57 -0.91 -12.95 6.09
N LYS A 58 -0.41 -11.71 5.88
CA LYS A 58 -1.17 -10.63 5.26
C LYS A 58 -0.59 -10.29 3.89
N PRO A 59 -1.36 -10.43 2.80
CA PRO A 59 -0.88 -10.13 1.47
C PRO A 59 -0.68 -8.63 1.27
N PHE A 60 0.27 -8.28 0.42
CA PHE A 60 0.48 -6.91 -0.02
C PHE A 60 -0.49 -6.54 -1.15
N GLN A 61 -1.09 -5.36 -1.06
CA GLN A 61 -2.03 -4.83 -2.04
C GLN A 61 -1.56 -3.46 -2.53
N SER A 62 -1.31 -3.35 -3.84
CA SER A 62 -1.03 -2.04 -4.45
C SER A 62 -2.30 -1.21 -4.49
N VAL A 63 -2.24 0.04 -4.02
CA VAL A 63 -3.37 0.99 -4.11
C VAL A 63 -3.66 1.45 -5.54
N SER A 64 -2.70 1.27 -6.45
CA SER A 64 -2.88 1.57 -7.88
C SER A 64 -3.75 0.52 -8.59
N LYS A 65 -3.93 -0.66 -7.98
CA LYS A 65 -4.83 -1.71 -8.46
C LYS A 65 -6.16 -1.60 -7.72
N VAL A 66 -7.26 -1.77 -8.45
CA VAL A 66 -8.60 -1.81 -7.86
C VAL A 66 -8.66 -2.98 -6.87
N ASP A 67 -9.14 -2.70 -5.66
CA ASP A 67 -9.45 -3.70 -4.65
C ASP A 67 -10.95 -3.62 -4.35
N GLU A 68 -11.69 -4.66 -4.75
CA GLU A 68 -13.14 -4.75 -4.58
C GLU A 68 -13.57 -4.93 -3.11
N SER A 69 -12.62 -5.24 -2.21
CA SER A 69 -12.89 -5.40 -0.78
C SER A 69 -12.86 -4.08 0.02
N LEU A 70 -12.47 -2.97 -0.62
CA LEU A 70 -12.42 -1.64 0.00
C LEU A 70 -13.80 -0.97 0.04
#